data_AF-A0A922WKN8-F1
#
_entry.id   AF-A0A922WKN8-F1
#
_cell.length_a   1.000
_cell.length_b   1.000
_cell.length_c   1.000
_cell.angle_alpha   90.00
_cell.angle_beta   90.00
_cell.angle_gamma   90.00
#
_symmetry.space_group_name_H-M   'P 1'
#
loop_
_entity.id
_entity.type
_entity.pdbx_description
1 polymer ?
#
loop_
_entity_poly.entity_id
_entity_poly.type
_entity_poly.pdbx_seq_one_letter_code
_entity_poly.pdbx_strand_id
1 'polypeptide(L)'
;MTLNPHQLAGHVGNLDFWLAEVAHAHAVIDGYELRFRSMEEASKQYVAANGTREFLLNADDFDESYQNVTRQRRLPKLALHEARRRLTDATYHFLLRLHKSHFIDEPQLRRHLDHLRINLDPLDLRSPNQSA
;
A
#
# COMPACT_ATOMS: atom_id res chain seq x y z
N MET A 1 4.75 -19.25 -7.94
CA MET A 1 3.58 -20.14 -8.06
C MET A 1 2.61 -19.54 -9.05
N THR A 2 2.30 -20.24 -10.14
CA THR A 2 1.26 -19.84 -11.09
C THR A 2 -0.07 -20.44 -10.66
N LEU A 3 -1.03 -19.60 -10.23
CA LEU A 3 -2.41 -20.03 -9.95
C LEU A 3 -3.01 -20.82 -11.12
N ASN A 4 -3.69 -21.92 -10.86
CA ASN A 4 -4.41 -22.68 -11.89
C ASN A 4 -5.65 -21.91 -12.37
N PRO A 5 -6.18 -22.18 -13.59
CA PRO A 5 -7.30 -21.43 -14.15
C PRO A 5 -8.56 -21.34 -13.26
N HIS A 6 -8.89 -22.41 -12.54
CA HIS A 6 -10.03 -22.41 -11.60
C HIS A 6 -9.79 -21.49 -10.39
N GLN A 7 -8.54 -21.33 -9.95
CA GLN A 7 -8.19 -20.41 -8.86
C GLN A 7 -8.30 -18.96 -9.35
N LEU A 8 -7.90 -18.67 -10.59
CA LEU A 8 -8.09 -17.35 -11.21
C LEU A 8 -9.58 -16.99 -11.30
N ALA A 9 -10.45 -17.93 -11.69
CA ALA A 9 -11.89 -17.70 -11.72
C ALA A 9 -12.46 -17.30 -10.34
N GLY A 10 -11.98 -17.92 -9.26
CA GLY A 10 -12.36 -17.54 -7.89
C GLY A 10 -11.90 -16.12 -7.50
N HIS A 11 -10.75 -15.68 -8.00
CA HIS A 11 -10.31 -14.29 -7.81
C HIS A 11 -11.11 -13.29 -8.65
N VAL A 12 -11.48 -13.66 -9.88
CA VAL A 12 -12.30 -12.81 -10.78
C VAL A 12 -13.67 -12.52 -10.16
N GLY A 13 -14.30 -13.52 -9.53
CA GLY A 13 -15.57 -13.32 -8.82
C GLY A 13 -15.49 -12.32 -7.67
N ASN A 14 -14.30 -12.01 -7.18
CA ASN A 14 -14.03 -11.03 -6.13
C ASN A 14 -13.17 -9.85 -6.62
N LEU A 15 -13.10 -9.62 -7.93
CA LEU A 15 -12.16 -8.65 -8.50
C LEU A 15 -12.39 -7.24 -7.95
N ASP A 16 -13.64 -6.79 -7.88
CA ASP A 16 -13.98 -5.47 -7.36
C ASP A 16 -13.53 -5.27 -5.91
N PHE A 17 -13.69 -6.30 -5.07
CA PHE A 17 -13.18 -6.28 -3.70
C PHE A 17 -11.66 -6.12 -3.68
N TRP A 18 -10.93 -6.92 -4.45
CA TRP A 18 -9.47 -6.84 -4.50
C TRP A 18 -8.98 -5.49 -5.01
N LEU A 19 -9.66 -4.90 -5.99
CA LEU A 19 -9.30 -3.57 -6.49
C LEU A 19 -9.59 -2.47 -5.46
N ALA A 20 -10.69 -2.59 -4.70
CA ALA A 20 -10.97 -1.69 -3.59
C ALA A 20 -9.90 -1.78 -2.49
N GLU A 21 -9.42 -2.99 -2.15
CA GLU A 21 -8.32 -3.19 -1.21
C GLU A 21 -7.01 -2.56 -1.70
N VAL A 22 -6.69 -2.68 -2.99
CA VAL A 22 -5.51 -2.03 -3.59
C VAL A 22 -5.64 -0.51 -3.53
N ALA A 23 -6.81 0.04 -3.89
CA ALA A 23 -7.08 1.47 -3.82
C ALA A 23 -6.96 1.99 -2.38
N HIS A 24 -7.51 1.25 -1.42
CA HIS A 24 -7.39 1.56 0.00
C HIS A 24 -5.93 1.55 0.45
N ALA A 25 -5.16 0.51 0.10
CA ALA A 25 -3.75 0.41 0.45
C ALA A 25 -2.91 1.55 -0.17
N HIS A 26 -3.18 1.96 -1.41
CA HIS A 26 -2.59 3.17 -1.99
C HIS A 26 -2.89 4.42 -1.15
N ALA A 27 -4.16 4.63 -0.78
CA ALA A 27 -4.56 5.77 0.05
C ALA A 27 -3.91 5.75 1.45
N VAL A 28 -3.75 4.55 2.03
CA VAL A 28 -3.02 4.37 3.29
C VAL A 28 -1.56 4.77 3.09
N ILE A 29 -0.87 4.26 2.09
CA ILE A 29 0.55 4.57 1.90
C ILE A 29 0.75 6.07 1.63
N ASP A 30 -0.05 6.66 0.73
CA ASP A 30 0.08 8.07 0.33
C ASP A 30 -0.26 9.02 1.48
N GLY A 31 -1.26 8.68 2.30
CA GLY A 31 -1.68 9.47 3.46
C GLY A 31 -0.85 9.25 4.73
N TYR A 32 0.16 8.37 4.70
CA TYR A 32 0.93 8.00 5.89
C TYR A 32 1.55 9.21 6.58
N GLU A 33 2.21 10.09 5.83
CA GLU A 33 2.94 11.24 6.38
C GLU A 33 2.02 12.18 7.15
N LEU A 34 0.84 12.47 6.59
CA LEU A 34 -0.15 13.33 7.22
C LEU A 34 -0.65 12.71 8.53
N ARG A 35 -1.04 11.43 8.50
CA ARG A 35 -1.54 10.73 9.69
C ARG A 35 -0.48 10.63 10.78
N PHE A 36 0.78 10.38 10.40
CA PHE A 36 1.89 10.35 11.34
C PHE A 36 2.06 11.69 12.05
N ARG A 37 2.03 12.81 11.30
CA ARG A 37 2.13 14.15 11.90
C ARG A 37 0.96 14.48 12.81
N SER A 38 -0.27 14.21 12.37
CA SER A 38 -1.46 14.46 13.20
C SER A 38 -1.43 13.65 14.49
N MET A 39 -0.96 12.41 14.43
CA MET A 39 -0.80 11.56 15.61
C MET A 39 0.31 12.08 16.55
N GLU A 40 1.44 12.53 15.99
CA GLU A 40 2.54 13.14 16.75
C GLU A 40 2.10 14.43 17.46
N GLU A 41 1.36 15.29 16.75
CA GLU A 41 0.81 16.54 17.30
C GLU A 41 -0.21 16.28 18.41
N ALA A 42 -1.15 15.35 18.20
CA ALA A 42 -2.13 14.96 19.20
C ALA A 42 -1.46 14.39 20.47
N SER A 43 -0.42 13.57 20.29
CA SER A 43 0.36 13.03 21.41
C SER A 43 1.06 14.15 22.20
N LYS A 44 1.67 15.11 21.52
CA LYS A 44 2.29 16.29 22.15
C LYS A 44 1.27 17.11 22.94
N GLN A 45 0.09 17.36 22.36
CA GLN A 45 -0.98 18.10 23.02
C GLN A 45 -1.48 17.38 24.28
N TYR A 46 -1.69 16.05 24.19
CA TYR A 46 -2.14 15.25 25.31
C TYR A 46 -1.14 15.31 26.48
N VAL A 47 0.15 15.16 26.19
CA VAL A 47 1.21 15.21 27.21
C VAL A 47 1.29 16.58 27.87
N ALA A 48 1.23 17.65 27.07
CA ALA A 48 1.22 19.02 27.59
C ALA A 48 0.01 19.29 28.50
N ALA A 49 -1.16 18.75 28.17
CA ALA A 49 -2.39 18.95 28.95
C ALA A 49 -2.44 18.12 30.24
N ASN A 50 -1.86 16.92 30.25
CA ASN A 50 -2.00 15.96 31.35
C ASN A 50 -0.75 15.82 32.21
N GLY A 51 0.34 16.52 31.89
CA GLY A 51 1.60 16.42 32.62
C GLY A 51 2.17 15.00 32.63
N THR A 52 1.85 14.20 31.62
CA THR A 52 2.25 12.79 31.54
C THR A 52 3.76 12.68 31.44
N ARG A 53 4.38 11.99 32.41
CA ARG A 53 5.81 11.69 32.44
C ARG A 53 5.99 10.22 32.09
N GLU A 54 6.75 9.92 31.04
CA GLU A 54 7.15 8.55 30.73
C GLU A 54 8.50 8.25 31.40
N PHE A 55 8.61 7.09 32.03
CA PHE A 55 9.85 6.61 32.64
C PHE A 55 10.49 5.59 31.71
N LEU A 56 11.79 5.75 31.43
CA LEU A 56 12.57 4.74 30.72
C LEU A 56 12.85 3.58 31.68
N LEU A 57 12.15 2.45 31.52
CA LEU A 57 12.29 1.26 32.38
C LEU A 57 13.70 0.59 32.31
N ASN A 58 14.58 1.05 31.42
CA ASN A 58 15.90 0.46 31.17
C ASN A 58 17.07 1.46 31.35
N ALA A 59 16.85 2.62 31.97
CA ALA A 59 17.96 3.48 32.36
C ALA A 59 18.49 3.00 33.72
N ASP A 60 19.72 2.46 33.74
CA ASP A 60 20.39 1.97 34.97
C ASP A 60 20.61 3.06 36.03
N ASP A 61 20.43 4.33 35.65
CA ASP A 61 20.38 5.46 36.56
C ASP A 61 19.01 6.12 36.48
N PHE A 62 18.46 6.42 37.65
CA PHE A 62 17.30 7.29 37.87
C PHE A 62 17.68 8.73 37.48
N ASP A 63 18.08 8.94 36.23
CA ASP A 63 18.37 10.25 35.70
C ASP A 63 17.03 10.98 35.54
N GLU A 64 16.85 12.07 36.29
CA GLU A 64 15.70 12.97 36.20
C GLU A 64 15.66 13.74 34.87
N SER A 65 16.45 13.33 33.86
CA SER A 65 16.31 13.80 32.50
C SER A 65 15.01 13.27 31.90
N TYR A 66 13.92 14.01 32.16
CA TYR A 66 12.62 13.84 31.50
C TYR A 66 12.82 13.88 29.98
N GLN A 67 13.04 12.73 29.35
CA GLN A 67 12.95 12.65 27.90
C GLN A 67 11.48 12.68 27.53
N ASN A 68 11.10 13.71 26.78
CA ASN A 68 9.81 13.81 26.12
C ASN A 68 9.48 12.47 25.45
N VAL A 69 8.42 11.83 25.95
CA VAL A 69 7.51 10.88 25.28
C VAL A 69 8.13 10.10 24.13
N THR A 70 8.21 8.77 24.28
CA THR A 70 8.72 7.81 23.30
C THR A 70 8.38 8.25 21.88
N ARG A 71 9.38 8.79 21.17
CA ARG A 71 9.18 9.37 19.84
C ARG A 71 8.61 8.30 18.93
N GLN A 72 7.41 8.53 18.39
CA GLN A 72 6.76 7.54 17.54
C GLN A 72 7.69 7.13 16.39
N ARG A 73 7.88 5.82 16.21
CA ARG A 73 8.81 5.32 15.21
C ARG A 73 8.28 5.59 13.81
N ARG A 74 8.93 6.49 13.09
CA ARG A 74 8.60 6.80 11.70
C ARG A 74 9.09 5.71 10.77
N LEU A 75 8.26 5.32 9.81
CA LEU A 75 8.68 4.47 8.71
C LEU A 75 9.55 5.26 7.72
N PRO A 76 10.66 4.68 7.23
CA PRO A 76 11.47 5.32 6.19
C PRO A 76 10.65 5.58 4.92
N LYS A 77 10.82 6.76 4.32
CA LYS A 77 10.14 7.11 3.05
C LYS A 77 10.42 6.10 1.95
N LEU A 78 11.65 5.57 1.89
CA LEU A 78 12.03 4.54 0.92
C LEU A 78 11.15 3.29 1.06
N ALA A 79 10.86 2.84 2.29
CA ALA A 79 10.03 1.67 2.53
C ALA A 79 8.58 1.90 2.07
N LEU A 80 8.02 3.10 2.24
CA LEU A 80 6.69 3.46 1.74
C LEU A 80 6.65 3.46 0.20
N HIS A 81 7.68 4.03 -0.44
CA HIS A 81 7.79 4.06 -1.88
C HIS A 81 7.92 2.64 -2.47
N GLU A 82 8.75 1.80 -1.88
CA GLU A 82 8.89 0.39 -2.28
C GLU A 82 7.60 -0.39 -2.07
N ALA A 83 6.90 -0.19 -0.95
CA ALA A 83 5.61 -0.83 -0.71
C ALA A 83 4.58 -0.43 -1.77
N ARG A 84 4.49 0.86 -2.10
CA ARG A 84 3.60 1.35 -3.17
C ARG A 84 3.94 0.72 -4.51
N ARG A 85 5.22 0.73 -4.89
CA ARG A 85 5.69 0.16 -6.16
C ARG A 85 5.35 -1.33 -6.25
N ARG A 86 5.68 -2.11 -5.22
CA ARG A 86 5.41 -3.56 -5.21
C ARG A 86 3.93 -3.88 -5.34
N LEU A 87 3.06 -3.09 -4.69
CA LEU A 87 1.62 -3.25 -4.82
C LEU A 87 1.15 -2.92 -6.24
N THR A 88 1.62 -1.81 -6.80
CA THR A 88 1.32 -1.41 -8.18
C THR A 88 1.74 -2.48 -9.19
N ASP A 89 2.98 -2.97 -9.11
CA ASP A 89 3.51 -3.99 -10.02
C ASP A 89 2.72 -5.31 -9.91
N ALA A 90 2.42 -5.74 -8.67
CA ALA A 90 1.66 -6.97 -8.44
C ALA A 90 0.24 -6.88 -9.02
N THR A 91 -0.45 -5.76 -8.80
CA THR A 91 -1.80 -5.54 -9.35
C THR A 91 -1.78 -5.43 -10.87
N TYR A 92 -0.80 -4.72 -11.43
CA TYR A 92 -0.61 -4.60 -12.87
C TYR A 92 -0.47 -5.97 -13.54
N HIS A 93 0.48 -6.78 -13.07
CA HIS A 93 0.72 -8.11 -13.62
C HIS A 93 -0.45 -9.06 -13.41
N PHE A 94 -1.17 -8.95 -12.29
CA PHE A 94 -2.38 -9.72 -12.05
C PHE A 94 -3.48 -9.40 -13.07
N LEU A 95 -3.76 -8.12 -13.29
CA LEU A 95 -4.77 -7.68 -14.27
C LEU A 95 -4.41 -8.06 -15.70
N LEU A 96 -3.14 -7.87 -16.09
CA LEU A 96 -2.65 -8.35 -17.39
C LEU A 96 -2.84 -9.85 -17.56
N ARG A 97 -2.62 -10.62 -16.49
CA ARG A 97 -2.82 -12.07 -16.53
C ARG A 97 -4.28 -12.46 -16.71
N LEU A 98 -5.21 -11.76 -16.04
CA LEU A 98 -6.65 -11.97 -16.23
C LEU A 98 -7.06 -11.67 -17.68
N HIS A 99 -6.53 -10.58 -18.24
CA HIS A 99 -6.77 -10.21 -19.63
C HIS A 99 -6.22 -11.27 -20.62
N LYS A 100 -4.96 -11.68 -20.46
CA LYS A 100 -4.33 -12.74 -21.28
C LYS A 100 -5.02 -14.10 -21.16
N SER A 101 -5.76 -14.32 -20.09
CA SER A 101 -6.55 -15.53 -19.85
C SER A 101 -8.03 -15.37 -20.22
N HIS A 102 -8.40 -14.26 -20.86
CA HIS A 102 -9.76 -13.93 -21.32
C HIS A 102 -10.83 -13.86 -20.21
N PHE A 103 -10.42 -13.62 -18.95
CA PHE A 103 -11.38 -13.39 -17.87
C PHE A 103 -11.93 -11.96 -17.85
N ILE A 104 -11.17 -11.00 -18.42
CA ILE A 104 -11.58 -9.61 -18.62
C ILE A 104 -11.19 -9.15 -20.02
N ASP A 105 -11.98 -8.27 -20.61
CA ASP A 105 -11.67 -7.63 -21.88
C ASP A 105 -10.69 -6.44 -21.72
N GLU A 106 -10.17 -5.93 -22.83
CA GLU A 106 -9.26 -4.77 -22.82
C GLU A 106 -9.93 -3.50 -22.23
N PRO A 107 -11.20 -3.17 -22.57
CA PRO A 107 -11.90 -2.05 -21.92
C PRO A 107 -11.99 -2.16 -20.39
N GLN A 108 -12.26 -3.36 -19.85
CA GLN A 108 -12.26 -3.62 -18.41
C GLN A 108 -10.87 -3.45 -17.81
N LEU A 109 -9.83 -4.02 -18.45
CA LEU A 109 -8.44 -3.84 -18.02
C LEU A 109 -8.08 -2.35 -17.91
N ARG A 110 -8.34 -1.56 -18.94
CA ARG A 110 -8.06 -0.11 -18.95
C ARG A 110 -8.81 0.60 -17.83
N ARG A 111 -10.12 0.33 -17.68
CA ARG A 111 -10.94 0.91 -16.62
C ARG A 111 -10.38 0.64 -15.22
N HIS A 112 -9.96 -0.60 -14.95
CA HIS A 112 -9.40 -0.99 -13.66
C HIS A 112 -8.04 -0.33 -13.39
N LEU A 113 -7.18 -0.25 -14.40
CA LEU A 113 -5.87 0.42 -14.29
C LEU A 113 -6.04 1.93 -14.10
N ASP A 114 -6.93 2.57 -14.85
CA ASP A 114 -7.23 4.00 -14.72
C ASP A 114 -7.78 4.33 -13.33
N HIS A 115 -8.70 3.50 -12.81
CA HIS A 115 -9.24 3.65 -11.46
C HIS A 115 -8.14 3.64 -10.39
N LEU A 116 -7.13 2.79 -10.56
CA LEU A 116 -5.98 2.69 -9.66
C LEU A 116 -4.85 3.68 -9.97
N ARG A 117 -4.99 4.49 -11.04
CA ARG A 117 -3.96 5.40 -11.57
C ARG A 117 -2.66 4.68 -11.94
N ILE A 118 -2.78 3.50 -12.54
CA ILE A 118 -1.66 2.69 -13.05
C ILE A 118 -1.64 2.85 -14.57
N ASN A 119 -0.47 3.18 -15.13
CA ASN A 119 -0.32 3.32 -16.58
C ASN A 119 -0.21 1.95 -17.24
N LEU A 120 -0.94 1.75 -18.34
CA LEU A 120 -0.82 0.57 -19.19
C LEU A 120 0.28 0.78 -20.22
N ASP A 121 1.24 -0.15 -20.31
CA ASP A 121 2.17 -0.19 -21.44
C ASP A 121 1.47 -0.78 -22.67
N PRO A 122 1.34 -0.03 -23.79
CA PRO A 122 0.75 -0.56 -25.01
C PRO A 122 1.47 -1.79 -25.58
N LEU A 123 2.74 -2.00 -25.25
CA LEU A 123 3.51 -3.17 -25.66
C LEU A 123 3.02 -4.45 -24.98
N ASP A 124 2.50 -4.36 -23.75
CA ASP A 124 2.03 -5.52 -22.98
C ASP A 124 0.71 -6.10 -23.48
N LEU A 125 -0.02 -5.34 -24.31
CA LEU A 125 -1.22 -5.78 -25.01
C LEU A 125 -0.90 -6.62 -26.26
N ARG A 126 0.35 -6.59 -26.76
CA ARG A 126 0.72 -7.37 -27.94
C ARG A 126 0.81 -8.85 -27.56
N SER A 127 0.00 -9.67 -28.23
CA SER A 127 0.17 -11.12 -28.17
C SER A 127 1.54 -11.51 -28.75
N PRO A 128 2.25 -12.49 -28.16
CA PRO A 128 3.54 -12.95 -28.68
C PRO A 128 3.48 -13.53 -30.12
N ASN A 129 2.27 -13.74 -30.67
CA ASN A 129 2.04 -14.31 -31.99
C ASN A 129 1.73 -13.28 -33.10
N GLN A 130 1.95 -11.98 -32.90
CA GLN A 130 1.77 -10.94 -33.93
C GLN A 130 3.10 -10.36 -34.45
N SER A 131 4.18 -11.13 -34.38
CA SER A 131 5.46 -10.80 -34.99
C SER A 131 6.05 -12.04 -35.65
N ALA A 132 5.47 -12.43 -36.78
CA ALA A 132 6.08 -13.25 -37.83
C ALA A 132 5.29 -13.06 -39.13
#